data_AF-A0A5N6Q0L2-F1
#
_entry.id   AF-A0A5N6Q0L2-F1
#
_cell.length_a   1.000
_cell.length_b   1.000
_cell.length_c   1.000
_cell.angle_alpha   90.00
_cell.angle_beta   90.00
_cell.angle_gamma   90.00
#
_symmetry.space_group_name_H-M   'P 1'
#
loop_
_entity.id
_entity.type
_entity.pdbx_description
1 polymer ?
#
loop_
_entity_poly.entity_id
_entity_poly.type
_entity_poly.pdbx_seq_one_letter_code
_entity_poly.pdbx_strand_id
1 'polypeptide(L)'
;MEALQAPSPVLSPSLIRYRSFKHGSSLSFSPKNLNSPLICLTQFKKPKFKNLTAISSSVSTEPTSPIEKETENFDQDEQFDWFSQWYAVMPVCDLDKRAPCGKKVMGLDVVVWWDKNENAWKVFDDMCPHRLAPLSEGRIDQWGRLQCVYHGWCFSGSGDCKLIPQAPHDGPPVNSIACGLCFEHFIHVGKVAQKQPQQVLLIFICIPVSAGNSRLIFIFPRNFAVWIDRFVPRWIFHINQNLIIDSDLYLLHVEEKKLMEADPCDWQKLCFVPTKSDANVVAYRKWLKKYSGGQINWGNDFNRSLPPSPPREQLMDRYWSHVVNCSSCNAAYKGLNALEVSLQVFSVASVAIVAATKQAMISVAARNTLAVAAILCFVGSKWLSHFIYKNFRYHDYNHASQ
;
A
#
# COMPACT_ATOMS: atom_id res chain seq x y z
N MET A 1 -27.87 -56.10 -10.26
CA MET A 1 -26.45 -55.92 -10.62
C MET A 1 -25.87 -54.95 -9.61
N GLU A 2 -25.28 -55.51 -8.56
CA GLU A 2 -24.52 -54.79 -7.55
C GLU A 2 -23.23 -54.23 -8.16
N ALA A 3 -22.85 -53.03 -7.73
CA ALA A 3 -21.51 -52.49 -7.94
C ALA A 3 -21.00 -51.86 -6.63
N LEU A 4 -20.34 -52.71 -5.87
CA LEU A 4 -19.14 -52.51 -5.04
C LEU A 4 -18.86 -51.11 -4.47
N GLN A 5 -19.01 -51.01 -3.14
CA GLN A 5 -18.25 -50.10 -2.28
C GLN A 5 -16.82 -50.65 -2.07
N ALA A 6 -15.83 -49.74 -2.11
CA ALA A 6 -14.61 -49.83 -1.30
C ALA A 6 -14.14 -48.40 -0.94
N PRO A 7 -13.50 -48.22 0.24
CA PRO A 7 -13.44 -46.94 0.94
C PRO A 7 -12.18 -46.14 0.62
N SER A 8 -12.26 -44.82 0.67
CA SER A 8 -11.10 -43.93 0.82
C SER A 8 -11.36 -42.98 1.98
N PRO A 9 -10.40 -42.78 2.89
CA PRO A 9 -10.59 -41.95 4.06
C PRO A 9 -10.67 -40.50 3.62
N VAL A 10 -11.84 -39.90 3.80
CA VAL A 10 -12.00 -38.45 3.79
C VAL A 10 -11.21 -37.91 4.99
N LEU A 11 -9.99 -37.44 4.74
CA LEU A 11 -9.32 -36.56 5.69
C LEU A 11 -10.19 -35.31 5.82
N SER A 12 -10.76 -35.15 7.01
CA SER A 12 -11.45 -33.93 7.41
C SER A 12 -10.55 -32.73 7.15
N PRO A 13 -11.05 -31.60 6.63
CA PRO A 13 -10.25 -30.37 6.64
C PRO A 13 -9.97 -30.06 8.10
N SER A 14 -8.70 -30.24 8.49
CA SER A 14 -8.20 -29.84 9.79
C SER A 14 -8.51 -28.36 9.95
N LEU A 15 -9.52 -28.07 10.77
CA LEU A 15 -9.79 -26.76 11.32
C LEU A 15 -8.45 -26.12 11.69
N ILE A 16 -8.15 -25.00 11.06
CA ILE A 16 -6.99 -24.18 11.34
C ILE A 16 -7.04 -23.86 12.83
N ARG A 17 -6.20 -24.55 13.61
CA ARG A 17 -5.99 -24.23 15.01
C ARG A 17 -5.07 -23.03 15.04
N TYR A 18 -5.63 -21.85 14.75
CA TYR A 18 -4.97 -20.59 15.05
C TYR A 18 -4.53 -20.65 16.51
N ARG A 19 -3.24 -20.45 16.77
CA ARG A 19 -2.73 -20.32 18.14
C ARG A 19 -3.49 -19.16 18.76
N SER A 20 -4.40 -19.49 19.69
CA SER A 20 -4.98 -18.52 20.61
C SER A 20 -3.83 -17.76 21.27
N PHE A 21 -3.67 -16.48 20.94
CA PHE A 21 -2.85 -15.59 21.74
C PHE A 21 -3.45 -15.59 23.15
N LYS A 22 -2.75 -16.22 24.11
CA LYS A 22 -3.17 -16.21 25.50
C LYS A 22 -3.14 -14.76 25.97
N HIS A 23 -4.29 -14.26 26.43
CA HIS A 23 -4.37 -13.01 27.19
C HIS A 23 -3.41 -13.10 28.38
N GLY A 24 -2.38 -12.26 28.40
CA GLY A 24 -1.74 -11.84 29.64
C GLY A 24 -2.78 -11.08 30.47
N SER A 25 -2.86 -11.42 31.75
CA SER A 25 -3.84 -10.97 32.74
C SER A 25 -4.21 -9.49 32.63
N SER A 26 -5.50 -9.22 32.44
CA SER A 26 -6.13 -7.92 32.70
C SER A 26 -5.88 -7.51 34.15
N LEU A 27 -5.05 -6.48 34.37
CA LEU A 27 -5.04 -5.73 35.61
C LEU A 27 -6.03 -4.57 35.45
N SER A 28 -7.21 -4.72 36.05
CA SER A 28 -8.21 -3.66 36.16
C SER A 28 -7.72 -2.59 37.15
N PHE A 29 -7.50 -1.36 36.69
CA PHE A 29 -7.39 -0.20 37.58
C PHE A 29 -8.65 0.66 37.48
N SER A 30 -9.37 0.77 38.60
CA SER A 30 -10.54 1.62 38.76
C SER A 30 -10.10 3.07 39.01
N PRO A 31 -10.66 4.08 38.32
CA PRO A 31 -10.22 5.46 38.48
C PRO A 31 -10.85 6.06 39.74
N LYS A 32 -10.05 6.28 40.78
CA LYS A 32 -10.39 7.26 41.82
C LYS A 32 -9.78 8.61 41.43
N ASN A 33 -10.67 9.61 41.34
CA ASN A 33 -10.44 11.06 41.26
C ASN A 33 -9.00 11.53 41.54
N LEU A 34 -8.40 12.26 40.58
CA LEU A 34 -7.43 13.31 40.88
C LEU A 34 -7.42 14.35 39.74
N ASN A 35 -7.79 15.59 40.07
CA ASN A 35 -7.63 16.77 39.23
C ASN A 35 -6.15 17.20 39.20
N SER A 36 -5.49 17.16 38.04
CA SER A 36 -4.39 18.05 37.58
C SER A 36 -3.64 17.46 36.36
N PRO A 37 -3.19 18.26 35.38
CA PRO A 37 -2.51 17.76 34.19
C PRO A 37 -1.01 17.62 34.46
N LEU A 38 -0.57 16.41 34.80
CA LEU A 38 0.84 16.05 34.82
C LEU A 38 1.10 14.89 33.86
N ILE A 39 2.00 15.16 32.91
CA ILE A 39 2.49 14.24 31.90
C ILE A 39 3.17 13.05 32.61
N CYS A 40 2.53 11.88 32.58
CA CYS A 40 3.19 10.63 32.97
C CYS A 40 3.87 10.03 31.72
N LEU A 41 5.12 10.42 31.49
CA LEU A 41 6.02 9.68 30.61
C LEU A 41 6.36 8.35 31.32
N THR A 42 5.66 7.28 31.00
CA THR A 42 6.15 5.94 31.33
C THR A 42 7.42 5.71 30.51
N GLN A 43 8.58 5.75 31.16
CA GLN A 43 9.86 5.38 30.60
C GLN A 43 9.82 3.92 30.13
N PHE A 44 9.65 3.72 28.83
CA PHE A 44 10.02 2.45 28.21
C PHE A 44 11.55 2.36 28.23
N LYS A 45 12.07 1.23 28.73
CA LYS A 45 13.50 0.91 28.67
C LYS A 45 13.93 0.96 27.20
N LYS A 46 14.64 2.02 26.82
CA LYS A 46 15.36 2.10 25.55
C LYS A 46 16.26 0.87 25.42
N PRO A 47 16.30 0.16 24.29
CA PRO A 47 17.45 -0.68 24.00
C PRO A 47 18.67 0.26 23.98
N LYS A 48 19.68 -0.05 24.79
CA LYS A 48 20.95 0.68 24.80
C LYS A 48 21.63 0.43 23.44
N PHE A 49 21.37 1.27 22.46
CA PHE A 49 22.31 1.47 21.36
C PHE A 49 23.58 2.08 21.98
N LYS A 50 24.56 1.24 22.30
CA LYS A 50 25.91 1.72 22.58
C LYS A 50 26.41 2.34 21.27
N ASN A 51 26.81 3.62 21.33
CA ASN A 51 27.53 4.28 20.25
C ASN A 51 28.73 3.39 19.87
N LEU A 52 28.73 2.86 18.65
CA LEU A 52 29.92 2.23 18.07
C LEU A 52 30.84 3.36 17.63
N THR A 53 31.78 3.72 18.50
CA THR A 53 32.91 4.59 18.17
C THR A 53 33.69 3.93 17.02
N ALA A 54 33.88 4.66 15.93
CA ALA A 54 34.64 4.20 14.78
C ALA A 54 36.10 3.93 15.21
N ILE A 55 36.51 2.66 15.18
CA ILE A 55 37.92 2.31 15.25
C ILE A 55 38.51 2.58 13.85
N SER A 56 39.39 3.57 13.79
CA SER A 56 40.22 3.84 12.62
C SER A 56 41.31 2.78 12.55
N SER A 57 41.19 1.83 11.63
CA SER A 57 42.27 0.90 11.30
C SER A 57 42.97 1.35 10.02
N SER A 58 44.22 1.77 10.16
CA SER A 58 45.16 1.98 9.06
C SER A 58 45.49 0.64 8.40
N VAL A 59 45.29 0.57 7.09
CA VAL A 59 45.60 -0.58 6.24
C VAL A 59 47.11 -0.79 6.19
N SER A 60 47.56 -2.00 6.53
CA SER A 60 48.89 -2.52 6.16
C SER A 60 48.68 -3.81 5.36
N THR A 61 49.32 -3.86 4.19
CA THR A 61 49.26 -4.93 3.19
C THR A 61 50.18 -6.09 3.54
N GLU A 62 49.63 -7.26 3.85
CA GLU A 62 50.29 -8.58 3.68
C GLU A 62 49.24 -9.69 3.42
N PRO A 63 49.60 -10.83 2.78
CA PRO A 63 48.67 -11.74 2.14
C PRO A 63 47.88 -12.60 3.14
N THR A 64 46.56 -12.63 2.94
CA THR A 64 45.57 -13.28 3.81
C THR A 64 45.59 -14.81 3.70
N SER A 65 45.71 -15.48 4.85
CA SER A 65 45.42 -16.91 5.07
C SER A 65 43.93 -17.23 4.90
N PRO A 66 43.52 -18.51 4.73
CA PRO A 66 42.15 -18.86 4.42
C PRO A 66 41.19 -18.45 5.53
N ILE A 67 40.11 -17.77 5.16
CA ILE A 67 39.01 -17.33 6.03
C ILE A 67 38.35 -18.55 6.69
N GLU A 68 38.51 -18.67 8.01
CA GLU A 68 37.75 -19.61 8.82
C GLU A 68 36.28 -19.18 8.86
N LYS A 69 35.37 -20.13 8.59
CA LYS A 69 33.93 -19.96 8.81
C LYS A 69 33.66 -19.91 10.31
N GLU A 70 33.65 -18.72 10.89
CA GLU A 70 33.07 -18.52 12.22
C GLU A 70 31.59 -18.91 12.17
N THR A 71 31.28 -20.06 12.77
CA THR A 71 29.91 -20.51 12.98
C THR A 71 29.42 -19.82 14.25
N GLU A 72 28.92 -18.59 14.09
CA GLU A 72 28.24 -17.89 15.17
C GLU A 72 26.94 -18.65 15.51
N ASN A 73 26.93 -19.34 16.65
CA ASN A 73 25.72 -19.90 17.25
C ASN A 73 24.84 -18.73 17.70
N PHE A 74 23.84 -18.37 16.89
CA PHE A 74 22.84 -17.36 17.25
C PHE A 74 21.77 -18.00 18.15
N ASP A 75 21.54 -17.40 19.32
CA ASP A 75 20.42 -17.76 20.20
C ASP A 75 19.10 -17.62 19.41
N GLN A 76 18.33 -18.72 19.34
CA GLN A 76 17.06 -18.78 18.60
C GLN A 76 15.98 -17.82 19.13
N ASP A 77 16.17 -17.24 20.32
CA ASP A 77 15.24 -16.32 20.98
C ASP A 77 15.28 -14.88 20.42
N GLU A 78 16.18 -14.55 19.48
CA GLU A 78 16.30 -13.19 18.90
C GLU A 78 15.60 -13.01 17.53
N GLN A 79 14.86 -13.99 17.00
CA GLN A 79 14.27 -13.85 15.66
C GLN A 79 13.26 -12.68 15.54
N PHE A 80 13.37 -11.88 14.48
CA PHE A 80 12.47 -10.76 14.22
C PHE A 80 11.10 -11.27 13.77
N ASP A 81 10.08 -11.01 14.58
CA ASP A 81 8.70 -11.33 14.26
C ASP A 81 8.07 -10.26 13.35
N TRP A 82 8.00 -10.56 12.06
CA TRP A 82 7.40 -9.70 11.04
C TRP A 82 5.90 -9.50 11.22
N PHE A 83 5.19 -10.36 11.94
CA PHE A 83 3.73 -10.24 12.13
C PHE A 83 3.35 -9.42 13.36
N SER A 84 4.33 -9.04 14.19
CA SER A 84 4.17 -8.23 15.40
C SER A 84 4.70 -6.80 15.24
N GLN A 85 4.67 -6.24 14.02
CA GLN A 85 5.19 -4.90 13.70
C GLN A 85 4.11 -3.96 13.18
N TRP A 86 4.38 -2.65 13.24
CA TRP A 86 3.53 -1.62 12.65
C TRP A 86 3.74 -1.51 11.14
N TYR A 87 2.66 -1.65 10.37
CA TYR A 87 2.66 -1.44 8.92
C TYR A 87 1.67 -0.36 8.53
N ALA A 88 2.10 0.59 7.69
CA ALA A 88 1.22 1.58 7.11
C ALA A 88 0.34 0.94 6.03
N VAL A 89 -0.97 0.93 6.23
CA VAL A 89 -1.91 0.31 5.27
C VAL A 89 -2.18 1.25 4.09
N MET A 90 -2.65 2.47 4.37
CA MET A 90 -2.94 3.49 3.36
C MET A 90 -3.05 4.90 3.98
N PRO A 91 -2.77 5.99 3.23
CA PRO A 91 -3.10 7.34 3.68
C PRO A 91 -4.60 7.54 3.88
N VAL A 92 -5.00 8.20 4.97
CA VAL A 92 -6.43 8.44 5.28
C VAL A 92 -7.13 9.28 4.20
N CYS A 93 -6.42 10.16 3.51
CA CYS A 93 -6.97 10.96 2.42
C CYS A 93 -7.33 10.16 1.16
N ASP A 94 -6.85 8.92 1.05
CA ASP A 94 -7.17 8.00 -0.04
C ASP A 94 -8.26 6.97 0.33
N LEU A 95 -8.74 6.98 1.58
CA LEU A 95 -9.85 6.15 2.04
C LEU A 95 -11.21 6.87 1.83
N ASP A 96 -12.22 6.13 1.37
CA ASP A 96 -13.61 6.62 1.32
C ASP A 96 -14.39 6.08 2.51
N LYS A 97 -14.94 6.97 3.36
CA LYS A 97 -15.77 6.58 4.52
C LYS A 97 -17.07 5.87 4.13
N ARG A 98 -17.40 5.80 2.84
CA ARG A 98 -18.63 5.18 2.32
C ARG A 98 -18.44 3.75 1.85
N ALA A 99 -17.21 3.29 1.66
CA ALA A 99 -16.93 1.99 1.09
C ALA A 99 -15.81 1.26 1.86
N PRO A 100 -15.87 -0.07 1.99
CA PRO A 100 -14.74 -0.84 2.46
C PRO A 100 -13.61 -0.81 1.42
N CYS A 101 -12.37 -0.99 1.87
CA CYS A 101 -11.18 -0.95 1.04
C CYS A 101 -10.26 -2.14 1.39
N GLY A 102 -10.11 -3.08 0.44
CA GLY A 102 -9.20 -4.21 0.58
C GLY A 102 -7.75 -3.80 0.36
N LYS A 103 -6.84 -4.32 1.19
CA LYS A 103 -5.39 -4.15 1.07
C LYS A 103 -4.68 -5.42 1.51
N LYS A 104 -3.54 -5.70 0.87
CA LYS A 104 -2.63 -6.75 1.30
C LYS A 104 -1.42 -6.16 2.03
N VAL A 105 -0.97 -6.80 3.12
CA VAL A 105 0.22 -6.49 3.92
C VAL A 105 0.81 -7.80 4.44
N MET A 106 2.11 -8.03 4.27
CA MET A 106 2.78 -9.26 4.75
C MET A 106 2.08 -10.56 4.29
N GLY A 107 1.53 -10.56 3.07
CA GLY A 107 0.75 -11.67 2.51
C GLY A 107 -0.72 -11.72 2.96
N LEU A 108 -1.07 -11.04 4.05
CA LEU A 108 -2.41 -11.03 4.65
C LEU A 108 -3.33 -10.06 3.92
N ASP A 109 -4.52 -10.52 3.56
CA ASP A 109 -5.59 -9.68 3.03
C ASP A 109 -6.40 -9.07 4.17
N VAL A 110 -6.43 -7.75 4.23
CA VAL A 110 -7.15 -6.97 5.24
C VAL A 110 -8.13 -6.01 4.57
N VAL A 111 -9.25 -5.78 5.23
CA VAL A 111 -10.27 -4.81 4.82
C VAL A 111 -10.27 -3.64 5.80
N VAL A 112 -10.22 -2.42 5.26
CA VAL A 112 -10.33 -1.18 6.01
C VAL A 112 -11.69 -0.56 5.74
N TRP A 113 -12.44 -0.18 6.77
CA TRP A 113 -13.69 0.57 6.60
C TRP A 113 -13.91 1.57 7.73
N TRP A 114 -14.81 2.52 7.48
CA TRP A 114 -15.21 3.50 8.49
C TRP A 114 -16.40 2.98 9.29
N ASP A 115 -16.19 2.65 10.55
CA ASP A 115 -17.29 2.33 11.47
C ASP A 115 -17.94 3.63 11.93
N LYS A 116 -19.20 3.85 11.49
CA LYS A 116 -19.95 5.07 11.82
C LYS A 116 -20.39 5.11 13.28
N ASN A 117 -20.54 3.97 13.95
CA ASN A 117 -20.96 3.92 15.35
C ASN A 117 -19.81 4.35 16.27
N GLU A 118 -18.61 3.91 15.95
CA GLU A 118 -17.41 4.21 16.74
C GLU A 118 -16.66 5.44 16.25
N ASN A 119 -17.08 6.02 15.11
CA ASN A 119 -16.46 7.18 14.48
C ASN A 119 -14.95 6.98 14.26
N ALA A 120 -14.58 5.77 13.81
CA ALA A 120 -13.20 5.32 13.68
C ALA A 120 -13.01 4.43 12.44
N TRP A 121 -11.80 4.44 11.89
CA TRP A 121 -11.40 3.43 10.92
C TRP A 121 -11.13 2.11 11.63
N LYS A 122 -11.60 1.03 11.04
CA LYS A 122 -11.40 -0.34 11.52
C LYS A 122 -10.71 -1.15 10.45
N VAL A 123 -9.93 -2.14 10.88
CA VAL A 123 -9.22 -3.09 10.04
C VAL A 123 -9.60 -4.49 10.50
N PHE A 124 -9.89 -5.37 9.56
CA PHE A 124 -10.28 -6.75 9.80
C PHE A 124 -9.71 -7.66 8.71
N ASP A 125 -9.73 -8.97 8.92
CA ASP A 125 -9.37 -9.94 7.88
C ASP A 125 -10.35 -9.81 6.70
N ASP A 126 -9.83 -9.76 5.47
CA ASP A 126 -10.66 -9.60 4.27
C ASP A 126 -11.31 -10.91 3.83
N MET A 127 -11.86 -11.67 4.77
CA MET A 127 -12.48 -12.96 4.53
C MET A 127 -13.70 -13.12 5.43
N CYS A 128 -14.87 -13.28 4.81
CA CYS A 128 -16.08 -13.58 5.56
C CYS A 128 -15.98 -14.98 6.18
N PRO A 129 -16.14 -15.15 7.50
CA PRO A 129 -16.00 -16.45 8.14
C PRO A 129 -17.07 -17.48 7.73
N HIS A 130 -18.14 -17.04 7.07
CA HIS A 130 -19.18 -17.93 6.58
C HIS A 130 -18.70 -18.79 5.39
N ARG A 131 -18.16 -18.16 4.33
CA ARG A 131 -17.74 -18.84 3.08
C ARG A 131 -16.57 -18.16 2.38
N LEU A 132 -15.73 -17.45 3.15
CA LEU A 132 -14.49 -16.80 2.71
C LEU A 132 -14.66 -15.74 1.61
N ALA A 133 -15.87 -15.24 1.40
CA ALA A 133 -16.11 -14.14 0.46
C ALA A 133 -15.33 -12.88 0.92
N PRO A 134 -14.66 -12.15 0.02
CA PRO A 134 -13.94 -10.93 0.37
C PRO A 134 -14.93 -9.90 0.92
N LEU A 135 -14.62 -9.37 2.10
CA LEU A 135 -15.47 -8.38 2.77
C LEU A 135 -15.29 -6.99 2.15
N SER A 136 -14.15 -6.74 1.51
CA SER A 136 -13.84 -5.54 0.74
C SER A 136 -14.71 -5.35 -0.49
N GLU A 137 -15.25 -6.42 -1.06
CA GLU A 137 -16.28 -6.37 -2.11
C GLU A 137 -17.69 -6.11 -1.57
N GLY A 138 -17.82 -6.01 -0.25
CA GLY A 138 -19.04 -5.72 0.46
C GLY A 138 -19.43 -4.24 0.46
N ARG A 139 -20.17 -3.84 1.50
CA ARG A 139 -20.60 -2.45 1.70
C ARG A 139 -20.64 -2.10 3.18
N ILE A 140 -20.68 -0.80 3.48
CA ILE A 140 -20.99 -0.31 4.83
C ILE A 140 -22.50 -0.17 4.92
N ASP A 141 -23.14 -0.89 5.84
CA ASP A 141 -24.59 -0.82 6.01
C ASP A 141 -25.03 0.52 6.64
N GLN A 142 -26.35 0.73 6.72
CA GLN A 142 -26.93 1.95 7.30
C GLN A 142 -26.58 2.18 8.78
N TRP A 143 -26.16 1.13 9.48
CA TRP A 143 -25.69 1.18 10.87
C TRP A 143 -24.16 1.22 10.96
N GLY A 144 -23.43 1.47 9.87
CA GLY A 144 -21.97 1.60 9.92
C GLY A 144 -21.19 0.28 10.03
N ARG A 145 -21.87 -0.87 9.90
CA ARG A 145 -21.23 -2.20 9.99
C ARG A 145 -20.72 -2.64 8.64
N LEU A 146 -19.70 -3.50 8.64
CA LEU A 146 -19.18 -4.12 7.43
C LEU A 146 -20.11 -5.26 7.00
N GLN A 147 -20.74 -5.12 5.84
CA GLN A 147 -21.69 -6.09 5.31
C GLN A 147 -21.08 -6.87 4.15
N CYS A 148 -21.04 -8.20 4.29
CA CYS A 148 -20.53 -9.11 3.27
C CYS A 148 -21.41 -9.10 2.00
N VAL A 149 -20.76 -9.07 0.83
CA VAL A 149 -21.43 -9.07 -0.48
C VAL A 149 -22.27 -10.32 -0.74
N TYR A 150 -21.87 -11.47 -0.20
CA TYR A 150 -22.46 -12.75 -0.59
C TYR A 150 -23.84 -12.97 0.05
N HIS A 151 -23.90 -13.00 1.39
CA HIS A 151 -25.14 -13.29 2.13
C HIS A 151 -25.55 -12.17 3.08
N GLY A 152 -24.89 -11.00 3.01
CA GLY A 152 -25.29 -9.84 3.80
C GLY A 152 -25.03 -9.93 5.30
N TRP A 153 -24.20 -10.88 5.75
CA TRP A 153 -23.74 -10.94 7.14
C TRP A 153 -23.03 -9.63 7.51
N CYS A 154 -23.39 -9.03 8.64
CA CYS A 154 -22.83 -7.76 9.10
C CYS A 154 -21.91 -7.94 10.31
N PHE A 155 -20.77 -7.25 10.30
CA PHE A 155 -19.75 -7.29 11.35
C PHE A 155 -19.50 -5.88 11.93
N SER A 156 -19.34 -5.78 13.25
CA SER A 156 -18.94 -4.53 13.92
C SER A 156 -17.43 -4.28 13.83
N GLY A 157 -17.00 -3.08 14.23
CA GLY A 157 -15.59 -2.75 14.40
C GLY A 157 -14.81 -3.73 15.28
N SER A 158 -15.44 -4.32 16.30
CA SER A 158 -14.84 -5.36 17.15
C SER A 158 -14.67 -6.74 16.49
N GLY A 159 -15.22 -6.95 15.28
CA GLY A 159 -15.22 -8.25 14.59
C GLY A 159 -16.39 -9.17 14.94
N ASP A 160 -17.34 -8.73 15.78
CA ASP A 160 -18.52 -9.53 16.11
C ASP A 160 -19.51 -9.56 14.94
N CYS A 161 -20.06 -10.73 14.63
CA CYS A 161 -21.22 -10.81 13.74
C CYS A 161 -22.45 -10.24 14.45
N LYS A 162 -23.03 -9.16 13.91
CA LYS A 162 -24.19 -8.45 14.48
C LYS A 162 -25.50 -8.76 13.76
N LEU A 163 -25.45 -9.27 12.54
CA LEU A 163 -26.64 -9.60 11.76
C LEU A 163 -26.34 -10.73 10.78
N ILE A 164 -27.19 -11.75 10.80
CA ILE A 164 -27.26 -12.80 9.79
C ILE A 164 -28.66 -12.69 9.17
N PRO A 165 -28.81 -12.11 7.96
CA PRO A 165 -30.14 -11.85 7.39
C PRO A 165 -31.01 -13.10 7.23
N GLN A 166 -30.38 -14.28 7.07
CA GLN A 166 -31.07 -15.56 6.90
C GLN A 166 -31.36 -16.28 8.23
N ALA A 167 -30.91 -15.75 9.37
CA ALA A 167 -31.17 -16.36 10.66
C ALA A 167 -32.60 -16.03 11.14
N PRO A 168 -33.32 -16.98 11.74
CA PRO A 168 -34.60 -16.71 12.37
C PRO A 168 -34.48 -15.66 13.47
N HIS A 169 -35.47 -14.78 13.61
CA HIS A 169 -35.51 -13.77 14.68
C HIS A 169 -35.48 -14.39 16.09
N ASP A 170 -36.07 -15.59 16.23
CA ASP A 170 -36.13 -16.34 17.50
C ASP A 170 -34.97 -17.34 17.65
N GLY A 171 -33.96 -17.26 16.78
CA GLY A 171 -32.76 -18.09 16.86
C GLY A 171 -31.89 -17.74 18.07
N PRO A 172 -30.95 -18.63 18.46
CA PRO A 172 -29.98 -18.29 19.50
C PRO A 172 -29.26 -16.99 19.14
N PRO A 173 -28.94 -16.13 20.14
CA PRO A 173 -28.28 -14.87 19.89
C PRO A 173 -27.01 -15.10 19.07
N VAL A 174 -26.82 -14.27 18.05
CA VAL A 174 -25.61 -14.25 17.20
C VAL A 174 -24.44 -13.75 18.05
N ASN A 175 -23.98 -14.55 19.01
CA ASN A 175 -22.89 -14.19 19.90
C ASN A 175 -21.71 -15.14 19.70
N SER A 176 -20.58 -14.48 19.45
CA SER A 176 -19.20 -14.91 19.66
C SER A 176 -18.69 -16.12 18.90
N ILE A 177 -18.72 -16.06 17.57
CA ILE A 177 -17.48 -16.40 16.87
C ILE A 177 -16.80 -15.05 16.60
N ALA A 178 -15.94 -14.62 17.52
CA ALA A 178 -15.00 -13.54 17.25
C ALA A 178 -14.09 -14.06 16.15
N CYS A 179 -14.43 -13.74 14.91
CA CYS A 179 -13.91 -14.46 13.74
C CYS A 179 -12.81 -13.71 13.00
N GLY A 180 -12.20 -12.71 13.65
CA GLY A 180 -11.02 -12.04 13.14
C GLY A 180 -10.45 -11.07 14.17
N LEU A 181 -9.20 -10.68 13.95
CA LEU A 181 -8.50 -9.73 14.80
C LEU A 181 -8.84 -8.31 14.33
N CYS A 182 -9.38 -7.48 15.23
CA CYS A 182 -9.46 -6.04 14.98
C CYS A 182 -8.16 -5.39 15.46
N PHE A 183 -7.54 -4.59 14.60
CA PHE A 183 -6.36 -3.79 14.97
C PHE A 183 -6.81 -2.36 15.30
N GLU A 184 -6.60 -1.93 16.54
CA GLU A 184 -6.76 -0.53 16.95
C GLU A 184 -5.39 0.14 17.06
N HIS A 185 -5.24 1.35 16.51
CA HIS A 185 -4.47 2.48 17.08
C HIS A 185 -4.43 3.65 16.09
N PHE A 186 -4.70 4.85 16.60
CA PHE A 186 -4.43 6.11 15.92
C PHE A 186 -3.64 7.03 16.85
N ILE A 187 -2.56 7.63 16.35
CA ILE A 187 -1.83 8.67 17.09
C ILE A 187 -2.49 10.01 16.81
N HIS A 188 -3.05 10.63 17.85
CA HIS A 188 -3.56 12.00 17.80
C HIS A 188 -2.46 12.96 18.26
N VAL A 189 -2.01 13.87 17.38
CA VAL A 189 -0.99 14.87 17.70
C VAL A 189 -1.69 16.18 18.10
N GLY A 190 -1.61 16.54 19.37
CA GLY A 190 -2.10 17.82 19.89
C GLY A 190 -1.25 19.00 19.40
N LYS A 191 -1.89 20.14 19.13
CA LYS A 191 -1.22 21.38 18.70
C LYS A 191 -0.75 22.20 19.92
N VAL A 192 0.52 22.54 19.95
CA VAL A 192 1.08 23.60 20.82
C VAL A 192 1.31 24.85 19.98
N ALA A 193 0.79 25.99 20.44
CA ALA A 193 0.91 27.28 19.78
C ALA A 193 2.30 27.90 20.05
N GLN A 194 3.24 27.64 19.15
CA GLN A 194 4.42 28.47 18.93
C GLN A 194 4.58 28.71 17.42
N LYS A 195 5.24 29.81 17.03
CA LYS A 195 5.52 30.13 15.62
C LYS A 195 6.50 29.08 15.08
N GLN A 196 5.95 28.02 14.50
CA GLN A 196 6.70 26.87 14.02
C GLN A 196 7.67 27.30 12.91
N PRO A 197 8.95 26.86 12.94
CA PRO A 197 9.87 27.10 11.84
C PRO A 197 9.35 26.43 10.56
N GLN A 198 9.77 26.93 9.39
CA GLN A 198 9.45 26.27 8.13
C GLN A 198 10.05 24.86 8.13
N GLN A 199 9.21 23.86 7.93
CA GLN A 199 9.57 22.45 7.98
C GLN A 199 9.01 21.75 6.74
N VAL A 200 9.87 20.98 6.08
CA VAL A 200 9.51 19.94 5.12
C VAL A 200 9.90 18.62 5.74
N LEU A 201 9.02 17.62 5.63
CA LEU A 201 9.34 16.25 5.98
C LEU A 201 9.28 15.40 4.72
N LEU A 202 10.17 14.40 4.65
CA LEU A 202 10.11 13.31 3.68
C LEU A 202 9.58 12.08 4.41
N ILE A 203 8.38 11.64 4.06
CA ILE A 203 7.82 10.36 4.51
C ILE A 203 7.91 9.37 3.35
N PHE A 204 8.77 8.37 3.49
CA PHE A 204 8.95 7.30 2.51
C PHE A 204 8.83 5.96 3.24
N ILE A 205 7.74 5.23 3.00
CA ILE A 205 7.45 3.97 3.69
C ILE A 205 7.27 2.87 2.64
N CYS A 206 8.17 1.89 2.65
CA CYS A 206 8.04 0.67 1.87
C CYS A 206 7.35 -0.41 2.72
N ILE A 207 6.23 -0.93 2.24
CA ILE A 207 5.41 -1.93 2.92
C ILE A 207 5.49 -3.25 2.14
N PRO A 208 5.92 -4.35 2.77
CA PRO A 208 5.88 -5.67 2.15
C PRO A 208 4.42 -6.09 1.90
N VAL A 209 4.10 -6.45 0.66
CA VAL A 209 2.75 -6.88 0.27
C VAL A 209 2.73 -8.39 0.07
N SER A 210 3.60 -8.91 -0.79
CA SER A 210 3.84 -10.33 -1.03
C SER A 210 5.24 -10.49 -1.63
N ALA A 211 5.73 -11.72 -1.80
CA ALA A 211 6.99 -11.94 -2.50
C ALA A 211 6.97 -11.24 -3.89
N GLY A 212 8.01 -10.46 -4.20
CA GLY A 212 8.11 -9.67 -5.42
C GLY A 212 7.22 -8.43 -5.49
N ASN A 213 6.50 -8.09 -4.42
CA ASN A 213 5.57 -6.97 -4.42
C ASN A 213 5.71 -6.15 -3.14
N SER A 214 5.98 -4.86 -3.32
CA SER A 214 5.97 -3.87 -2.25
C SER A 214 5.02 -2.73 -2.59
N ARG A 215 4.46 -2.11 -1.55
CA ARG A 215 3.68 -0.87 -1.68
C ARG A 215 4.51 0.26 -1.12
N LEU A 216 4.62 1.35 -1.87
CA LEU A 216 5.29 2.55 -1.44
C LEU A 216 4.28 3.64 -1.06
N ILE A 217 4.48 4.25 0.12
CA ILE A 217 3.82 5.49 0.50
C ILE A 217 4.88 6.59 0.52
N PHE A 218 4.73 7.57 -0.36
CA PHE A 218 5.66 8.67 -0.55
C PHE A 218 4.93 10.01 -0.39
N ILE A 219 5.24 10.76 0.66
CA ILE A 219 4.56 12.02 1.02
C ILE A 219 5.59 13.07 1.45
N PHE A 220 5.39 14.31 1.01
CA PHE A 220 6.19 15.47 1.40
C PHE A 220 5.34 16.51 2.15
N PRO A 221 4.94 16.27 3.41
CA PRO A 221 4.19 17.27 4.14
C PRO A 221 5.09 18.48 4.47
N ARG A 222 4.48 19.66 4.41
CA ARG A 222 5.13 20.95 4.66
C ARG A 222 4.19 21.86 5.45
N ASN A 223 4.73 22.69 6.32
CA ASN A 223 3.94 23.63 7.13
C ASN A 223 3.92 25.07 6.57
N PHE A 224 4.61 25.32 5.45
CA PHE A 224 4.67 26.62 4.77
C PHE A 224 4.15 26.53 3.34
N ALA A 225 3.72 27.67 2.80
CA ALA A 225 3.16 27.80 1.47
C ALA A 225 2.01 26.81 1.15
N VAL A 226 1.32 26.31 2.19
CA VAL A 226 0.17 25.38 2.08
C VAL A 226 -0.99 25.98 1.28
N TRP A 227 -1.03 27.30 1.10
CA TRP A 227 -1.99 27.97 0.24
C TRP A 227 -1.92 27.49 -1.22
N ILE A 228 -0.75 27.02 -1.69
CA ILE A 228 -0.57 26.47 -3.03
C ILE A 228 -1.47 25.24 -3.24
N ASP A 229 -1.72 24.45 -2.19
CA ASP A 229 -2.53 23.23 -2.26
C ASP A 229 -4.02 23.52 -2.54
N ARG A 230 -4.44 24.79 -2.41
CA ARG A 230 -5.78 25.25 -2.81
C ARG A 230 -5.92 25.40 -4.33
N PHE A 231 -4.82 25.69 -5.02
CA PHE A 231 -4.80 26.00 -6.46
C PHE A 231 -4.16 24.89 -7.29
N VAL A 232 -3.22 24.15 -6.71
CA VAL A 232 -2.51 23.06 -7.37
C VAL A 232 -3.05 21.74 -6.83
N PRO A 233 -3.81 20.97 -7.65
CA PRO A 233 -4.31 19.67 -7.25
C PRO A 233 -3.19 18.70 -6.87
N ARG A 234 -3.47 17.81 -5.90
CA ARG A 234 -2.50 16.83 -5.37
C ARG A 234 -1.83 15.99 -6.48
N TRP A 235 -2.57 15.57 -7.51
CA TRP A 235 -2.03 14.75 -8.59
C TRP A 235 -0.91 15.44 -9.39
N ILE A 236 -0.86 16.78 -9.44
CA ILE A 236 0.23 17.49 -10.12
C ILE A 236 1.55 17.29 -9.37
N PHE A 237 1.53 17.34 -8.04
CA PHE A 237 2.72 17.04 -7.25
C PHE A 237 3.18 15.59 -7.43
N HIS A 238 2.22 14.66 -7.57
CA HIS A 238 2.54 13.25 -7.82
C HIS A 238 3.21 13.01 -9.17
N ILE A 239 2.93 13.80 -10.22
CA ILE A 239 3.62 13.63 -11.52
C ILE A 239 5.13 13.73 -11.35
N ASN A 240 5.62 14.75 -10.64
CA ASN A 240 7.04 14.94 -10.41
C ASN A 240 7.63 13.86 -9.50
N GLN A 241 6.89 13.42 -8.48
CA GLN A 241 7.33 12.36 -7.57
C GLN A 241 7.44 11.02 -8.29
N ASN A 242 6.50 10.71 -9.19
CA ASN A 242 6.53 9.46 -9.94
C ASN A 242 7.76 9.38 -10.85
N LEU A 243 8.24 10.49 -11.43
CA LEU A 243 9.47 10.48 -12.24
C LEU A 243 10.70 9.97 -11.45
N ILE A 244 10.76 10.25 -10.15
CA ILE A 244 11.83 9.74 -9.27
C ILE A 244 11.68 8.24 -9.05
N ILE A 245 10.44 7.74 -8.93
CA ILE A 245 10.21 6.30 -8.77
C ILE A 245 10.47 5.56 -10.08
N ASP A 246 10.05 6.13 -11.21
CA ASP A 246 10.22 5.55 -12.53
C ASP A 246 11.71 5.39 -12.89
N SER A 247 12.60 6.25 -12.36
CA SER A 247 14.04 6.10 -12.58
C SER A 247 14.62 4.87 -11.91
N ASP A 248 14.13 4.48 -10.73
CA ASP A 248 14.72 3.37 -9.97
C ASP A 248 13.96 2.05 -10.14
N LEU A 249 12.67 2.09 -10.49
CA LEU A 249 11.76 0.94 -10.43
C LEU A 249 12.26 -0.27 -11.24
N TYR A 250 12.78 -0.05 -12.46
CA TYR A 250 13.29 -1.14 -13.27
C TYR A 250 14.57 -1.76 -12.68
N LEU A 251 15.48 -0.92 -12.16
CA LEU A 251 16.72 -1.39 -11.55
C LEU A 251 16.44 -2.22 -10.31
N LEU A 252 15.54 -1.74 -9.44
CA LEU A 252 15.12 -2.44 -8.23
C LEU A 252 14.51 -3.81 -8.55
N HIS A 253 13.68 -3.90 -9.58
CA HIS A 253 13.10 -5.17 -10.04
C HIS A 253 14.16 -6.17 -10.51
N VAL A 254 15.14 -5.72 -11.30
CA VAL A 254 16.25 -6.58 -11.76
C VAL A 254 17.15 -6.99 -10.60
N GLU A 255 17.41 -6.08 -9.66
CA GLU A 255 18.22 -6.36 -8.47
C GLU A 255 17.58 -7.42 -7.58
N GLU A 256 16.27 -7.34 -7.30
CA GLU A 256 15.54 -8.34 -6.50
C GLU A 256 15.69 -9.74 -7.11
N LYS A 257 15.55 -9.87 -8.43
CA LYS A 257 15.67 -11.16 -9.11
C LYS A 257 17.06 -11.75 -9.01
N LYS A 258 18.09 -10.96 -9.26
CA LYS A 258 19.48 -11.39 -9.11
C LYS A 258 19.79 -11.81 -7.68
N LEU A 259 19.29 -11.04 -6.69
CA LEU A 259 19.46 -11.36 -5.28
C LEU A 259 18.78 -12.68 -4.89
N MET A 260 17.65 -13.01 -5.51
CA MET A 260 16.96 -14.28 -5.26
C MET A 260 17.57 -15.50 -5.94
N GLU A 261 18.34 -15.30 -7.01
CA GLU A 261 19.14 -16.35 -7.64
C GLU A 261 20.39 -16.70 -6.81
N ALA A 262 20.84 -15.79 -5.94
CA ALA A 262 21.97 -16.03 -5.03
C ALA A 262 21.52 -16.47 -3.64
N ASP A 263 22.47 -17.08 -2.92
CA ASP A 263 22.31 -17.33 -1.49
C ASP A 263 22.19 -15.98 -0.74
N PRO A 264 21.10 -15.75 0.02
CA PRO A 264 20.93 -14.55 0.85
C PRO A 264 22.11 -14.28 1.80
N CYS A 265 22.85 -15.32 2.19
CA CYS A 265 24.01 -15.22 3.06
C CYS A 265 25.27 -14.67 2.38
N ASP A 266 25.31 -14.68 1.04
CA ASP A 266 26.48 -14.37 0.18
C ASP A 266 26.23 -13.19 -0.78
N TRP A 267 25.29 -12.30 -0.45
CA TRP A 267 24.88 -11.16 -1.29
C TRP A 267 26.03 -10.25 -1.76
N GLN A 268 27.14 -10.19 -1.01
CA GLN A 268 28.34 -9.39 -1.35
C GLN A 268 29.05 -9.86 -2.63
N LYS A 269 28.82 -11.11 -3.06
CA LYS A 269 29.31 -11.61 -4.36
C LYS A 269 28.56 -10.98 -5.54
N LEU A 270 27.32 -10.57 -5.33
CA LEU A 270 26.49 -9.92 -6.35
C LEU A 270 26.63 -8.39 -6.34
N CYS A 271 26.75 -7.80 -5.15
CA CYS A 271 26.80 -6.36 -4.97
C CYS A 271 28.11 -5.97 -4.31
N PHE A 272 28.97 -5.29 -5.08
CA PHE A 272 30.21 -4.72 -4.57
C PHE A 272 29.94 -3.38 -3.89
N VAL A 273 30.23 -3.30 -2.59
CA VAL A 273 29.97 -2.14 -1.72
C VAL A 273 31.28 -1.61 -1.11
N PRO A 274 32.15 -0.96 -1.90
CA PRO A 274 33.52 -0.65 -1.48
C PRO A 274 33.64 0.58 -0.58
N THR A 275 32.59 1.39 -0.47
CA THR A 275 32.71 2.75 0.07
C THR A 275 32.13 2.88 1.46
N LYS A 276 32.52 3.94 2.18
CA LYS A 276 31.94 4.28 3.49
C LYS A 276 30.46 4.64 3.38
N SER A 277 29.98 5.13 2.23
CA SER A 277 28.55 5.40 1.98
C SER A 277 27.70 4.12 2.05
N ASP A 278 28.30 2.95 1.79
CA ASP A 278 27.58 1.68 1.79
C ASP A 278 27.42 1.06 3.19
N ALA A 279 27.98 1.69 4.23
CA ALA A 279 28.01 1.15 5.59
C ALA A 279 26.60 0.81 6.11
N ASN A 280 25.59 1.62 5.80
CA ASN A 280 24.21 1.37 6.20
C ASN A 280 23.58 0.19 5.45
N VAL A 281 23.92 -0.02 4.17
CA VAL A 281 23.47 -1.18 3.40
C VAL A 281 24.05 -2.46 4.00
N VAL A 282 25.35 -2.45 4.31
CA VAL A 282 26.03 -3.58 4.96
C VAL A 282 25.43 -3.87 6.34
N ALA A 283 25.23 -2.83 7.16
CA ALA A 283 24.64 -2.97 8.48
C ALA A 283 23.22 -3.56 8.42
N TYR A 284 22.38 -3.06 7.50
CA TYR A 284 21.03 -3.58 7.29
C TYR A 284 21.04 -5.05 6.85
N ARG A 285 21.89 -5.43 5.88
CA ARG A 285 21.99 -6.82 5.40
C ARG A 285 22.49 -7.78 6.50
N LYS A 286 23.44 -7.34 7.33
CA LYS A 286 23.89 -8.12 8.50
C LYS A 286 22.77 -8.30 9.52
N TRP A 287 22.02 -7.23 9.81
CA TRP A 287 20.84 -7.28 10.68
C TRP A 287 19.80 -8.25 10.12
N LEU A 288 19.48 -8.17 8.83
CA LEU A 288 18.51 -9.05 8.17
C LEU A 288 18.97 -10.52 8.20
N LYS A 289 20.25 -10.78 7.96
CA LYS A 289 20.84 -12.13 8.10
C LYS A 289 20.67 -12.66 9.51
N LYS A 290 21.08 -11.88 10.51
CA LYS A 290 21.04 -12.28 11.93
C LYS A 290 19.62 -12.58 12.40
N TYR A 291 18.68 -11.67 12.14
CA TYR A 291 17.37 -11.71 12.77
C TYR A 291 16.27 -12.32 11.90
N SER A 292 16.49 -12.54 10.60
CA SER A 292 15.47 -13.11 9.71
C SER A 292 16.01 -14.08 8.66
N GLY A 293 17.25 -14.59 8.82
CA GLY A 293 17.85 -15.52 7.87
C GLY A 293 18.14 -14.90 6.50
N GLY A 294 18.24 -13.57 6.43
CA GLY A 294 18.61 -12.84 5.22
C GLY A 294 17.43 -12.43 4.33
N GLN A 295 16.21 -12.74 4.73
CA GLN A 295 15.00 -12.47 3.95
C GLN A 295 13.79 -12.16 4.84
N ILE A 296 12.71 -11.67 4.24
CA ILE A 296 11.43 -11.50 4.94
C ILE A 296 10.85 -12.88 5.25
N ASN A 297 10.36 -13.07 6.49
CA ASN A 297 9.62 -14.27 6.84
C ASN A 297 8.15 -14.08 6.46
N TRP A 298 7.78 -14.66 5.32
CA TRP A 298 6.40 -14.65 4.84
C TRP A 298 5.48 -15.63 5.59
N GLY A 299 6.00 -16.48 6.50
CA GLY A 299 5.24 -17.57 7.12
C GLY A 299 5.31 -18.88 6.32
N ASN A 300 4.55 -19.89 6.75
CA ASN A 300 4.63 -21.26 6.21
C ASN A 300 3.82 -21.50 4.93
N ASP A 301 2.81 -20.66 4.66
CA ASP A 301 1.81 -20.91 3.60
C ASP A 301 2.05 -20.11 2.32
N PHE A 302 3.11 -19.29 2.28
CA PHE A 302 3.34 -18.36 1.18
C PHE A 302 4.42 -18.90 0.25
N ASN A 303 4.05 -19.07 -1.02
CA ASN A 303 5.01 -19.39 -2.06
C ASN A 303 6.05 -18.27 -2.15
N ARG A 304 7.31 -18.62 -1.88
CA ARG A 304 8.43 -17.68 -1.90
C ARG A 304 8.90 -17.35 -3.32
N SER A 305 8.38 -18.03 -4.35
CA SER A 305 8.80 -17.78 -5.74
C SER A 305 8.36 -16.40 -6.20
N LEU A 306 9.27 -15.64 -6.81
CA LEU A 306 8.90 -14.42 -7.51
C LEU A 306 8.01 -14.70 -8.71
N PRO A 307 7.08 -13.80 -9.03
CA PRO A 307 6.37 -13.86 -10.30
C PRO A 307 7.35 -13.69 -11.49
N PRO A 308 6.98 -14.23 -12.67
CA PRO A 308 7.73 -13.99 -13.89
C PRO A 308 7.85 -12.49 -14.19
N SER A 309 8.96 -12.06 -14.80
CA SER A 309 9.14 -10.65 -15.14
C SER A 309 8.15 -10.28 -16.24
N PRO A 310 7.28 -9.28 -16.04
CA PRO A 310 6.51 -8.74 -17.15
C PRO A 310 7.44 -7.97 -18.10
N PRO A 311 7.00 -7.68 -19.34
CA PRO A 311 7.69 -6.74 -20.23
C PRO A 311 7.91 -5.38 -19.54
N ARG A 312 8.99 -4.69 -19.90
CA ARG A 312 9.37 -3.40 -19.29
C ARG A 312 8.22 -2.38 -19.31
N GLU A 313 7.49 -2.29 -20.41
CA GLU A 313 6.35 -1.37 -20.56
C GLU A 313 5.24 -1.65 -19.53
N GLN A 314 4.96 -2.92 -19.27
CA GLN A 314 3.97 -3.32 -18.27
C GLN A 314 4.50 -3.12 -16.85
N LEU A 315 5.79 -3.38 -16.60
CA LEU A 315 6.41 -3.13 -15.31
C LEU A 315 6.38 -1.65 -14.92
N MET A 316 6.61 -0.76 -15.90
CA MET A 316 6.61 0.69 -15.73
C MET A 316 5.22 1.32 -15.98
N ASP A 317 4.15 0.53 -16.08
CA ASP A 317 2.79 1.08 -16.27
C ASP A 317 2.29 1.72 -14.98
N ARG A 318 2.43 3.05 -14.91
CA ARG A 318 2.03 3.91 -13.79
C ARG A 318 0.55 3.81 -13.47
N TYR A 319 -0.28 3.43 -14.43
CA TYR A 319 -1.71 3.32 -14.17
C TYR A 319 -1.99 2.25 -13.13
N TRP A 320 -1.35 1.09 -13.30
CA TRP A 320 -1.51 -0.06 -12.41
C TRP A 320 -0.72 0.09 -11.11
N SER A 321 0.49 0.65 -11.17
CA SER A 321 1.32 0.82 -9.97
C SER A 321 0.85 1.96 -9.07
N HIS A 322 0.24 3.02 -9.63
CA HIS A 322 -0.14 4.21 -8.86
C HIS A 322 -1.56 4.72 -9.12
N VAL A 323 -1.92 5.01 -10.39
CA VAL A 323 -3.13 5.82 -10.70
C VAL A 323 -4.40 5.17 -10.16
N VAL A 324 -4.59 3.86 -10.38
CA VAL A 324 -5.78 3.13 -9.91
C VAL A 324 -5.90 3.12 -8.38
N ASN A 325 -4.77 3.19 -7.67
CA ASN A 325 -4.69 3.11 -6.21
C ASN A 325 -4.73 4.48 -5.51
N CYS A 326 -4.61 5.57 -6.25
CA CYS A 326 -4.56 6.93 -5.73
C CYS A 326 -5.82 7.70 -6.11
N SER A 327 -6.62 8.11 -5.11
CA SER A 327 -7.91 8.78 -5.36
C SER A 327 -7.77 10.05 -6.22
N SER A 328 -6.72 10.84 -5.99
CA SER A 328 -6.49 12.08 -6.72
C SER A 328 -6.03 11.85 -8.16
N CYS A 329 -5.14 10.89 -8.38
CA CYS A 329 -4.64 10.61 -9.73
C CYS A 329 -5.70 9.86 -10.55
N ASN A 330 -6.47 8.95 -9.95
CA ASN A 330 -7.59 8.27 -10.59
C ASN A 330 -8.66 9.27 -11.05
N ALA A 331 -9.06 10.20 -10.16
CA ALA A 331 -10.04 11.23 -10.49
C ALA A 331 -9.54 12.14 -11.64
N ALA A 332 -8.28 12.57 -11.58
CA ALA A 332 -7.67 13.37 -12.64
C ALA A 332 -7.61 12.61 -13.96
N TYR A 333 -7.16 11.36 -13.95
CA TYR A 333 -7.11 10.49 -15.13
C TYR A 333 -8.50 10.36 -15.77
N LYS A 334 -9.54 10.04 -15.00
CA LYS A 334 -10.92 9.95 -15.51
C LYS A 334 -11.42 11.27 -16.07
N GLY A 335 -11.20 12.38 -15.37
CA GLY A 335 -11.62 13.71 -15.81
C GLY A 335 -10.93 14.18 -17.08
N LEU A 336 -9.61 13.95 -17.20
CA LEU A 336 -8.83 14.31 -18.38
C LEU A 336 -9.21 13.44 -19.59
N ASN A 337 -9.44 12.14 -19.42
CA ASN A 337 -9.95 11.28 -20.50
C ASN A 337 -11.36 11.71 -20.95
N ALA A 338 -12.24 12.07 -20.02
CA ALA A 338 -13.57 12.58 -20.37
C ALA A 338 -13.47 13.91 -21.16
N LEU A 339 -12.54 14.80 -20.80
CA LEU A 339 -12.26 16.02 -21.54
C LEU A 339 -11.69 15.73 -22.93
N GLU A 340 -10.76 14.78 -23.06
CA GLU A 340 -10.21 14.34 -24.35
C GLU A 340 -11.33 13.89 -25.30
N VAL A 341 -12.20 13.00 -24.84
CA VAL A 341 -13.35 12.51 -25.62
C VAL A 341 -14.31 13.65 -25.96
N SER A 342 -14.58 14.54 -25.00
CA SER A 342 -15.47 15.70 -25.23
C SER A 342 -14.93 16.64 -26.32
N LEU A 343 -13.62 16.89 -26.33
CA LEU A 343 -12.97 17.69 -27.37
C LEU A 343 -13.06 17.02 -28.74
N GLN A 344 -12.90 15.69 -28.82
CA GLN A 344 -13.06 14.94 -30.07
C GLN A 344 -14.50 15.02 -30.58
N VAL A 345 -15.48 14.80 -29.71
CA VAL A 345 -16.91 14.90 -30.05
C VAL A 345 -17.26 16.30 -30.54
N PHE A 346 -16.80 17.35 -29.84
CA PHE A 346 -17.02 18.73 -30.26
C PHE A 346 -16.40 19.05 -31.62
N SER A 347 -15.18 18.54 -31.88
CA SER A 347 -14.52 18.69 -33.17
C SER A 347 -15.36 18.06 -34.30
N VAL A 348 -15.77 16.80 -34.15
CA VAL A 348 -16.55 16.08 -35.16
C VAL A 348 -17.91 16.74 -35.37
N ALA A 349 -18.60 17.11 -34.29
CA ALA A 349 -19.89 17.80 -34.36
C ALA A 349 -19.78 19.15 -35.08
N SER A 350 -18.73 19.93 -34.80
CA SER A 350 -18.49 21.22 -35.45
C SER A 350 -18.25 21.06 -36.95
N VAL A 351 -17.45 20.06 -37.37
CA VAL A 351 -17.25 19.74 -38.80
C VAL A 351 -18.56 19.32 -39.45
N ALA A 352 -19.35 18.47 -38.79
CA ALA A 352 -20.64 18.01 -39.30
C ALA A 352 -21.63 19.18 -39.48
N ILE A 353 -21.69 20.12 -38.52
CA ILE A 353 -22.52 21.32 -38.62
C ILE A 353 -22.09 22.18 -39.80
N VAL A 354 -20.78 22.42 -39.96
CA VAL A 354 -20.24 23.22 -41.07
C VAL A 354 -20.52 22.56 -42.43
N ALA A 355 -20.53 21.22 -42.49
CA ALA A 355 -20.80 20.47 -43.72
C ALA A 355 -22.31 20.41 -44.06
N ALA A 356 -23.18 20.31 -43.06
CA ALA A 356 -24.63 20.17 -43.26
C ALA A 356 -25.35 21.51 -43.47
N THR A 357 -24.79 22.62 -43.01
CA THR A 357 -25.43 23.94 -43.09
C THR A 357 -25.20 24.60 -44.45
N LYS A 358 -26.29 25.04 -45.09
CA LYS A 358 -26.20 25.77 -46.36
C LYS A 358 -25.53 27.13 -46.13
N GLN A 359 -24.79 27.62 -47.12
CA GLN A 359 -24.03 28.88 -47.03
C GLN A 359 -24.89 30.11 -46.65
N ALA A 360 -26.19 30.10 -46.94
CA ALA A 360 -27.11 31.18 -46.59
C ALA A 360 -27.64 31.12 -45.14
N MET A 361 -27.45 30.02 -44.41
CA MET A 361 -28.00 29.83 -43.05
C MET A 361 -27.06 30.26 -41.92
N ILE A 362 -25.75 30.33 -42.18
CA ILE A 362 -24.73 30.72 -41.19
C ILE A 362 -23.81 31.76 -41.83
N SER A 363 -23.46 32.81 -41.08
CA SER A 363 -22.52 33.83 -41.56
C SER A 363 -21.15 33.22 -41.85
N VAL A 364 -20.43 33.77 -42.83
CA VAL A 364 -19.05 33.32 -43.14
C VAL A 364 -18.16 33.37 -41.91
N ALA A 365 -18.31 34.40 -41.07
CA ALA A 365 -17.59 34.53 -39.81
C ALA A 365 -17.88 33.35 -38.86
N ALA A 366 -19.15 33.04 -38.60
CA ALA A 366 -19.53 31.94 -37.71
C ALA A 366 -19.08 30.57 -38.23
N ARG A 367 -19.14 30.36 -39.56
CA ARG A 367 -18.63 29.14 -40.20
C ARG A 367 -17.12 28.99 -40.02
N ASN A 368 -16.36 30.06 -40.22
CA ASN A 368 -14.91 30.06 -40.02
C ASN A 368 -14.56 29.86 -38.54
N THR A 369 -15.29 30.48 -37.61
CA THR A 369 -15.10 30.26 -36.17
C THR A 369 -15.33 28.80 -35.78
N LEU A 370 -16.40 28.16 -36.27
CA LEU A 370 -16.67 26.74 -36.01
C LEU A 370 -15.58 25.83 -36.58
N ALA A 371 -15.09 26.12 -37.79
CA ALA A 371 -14.00 25.36 -38.40
C ALA A 371 -12.69 25.47 -37.60
N VAL A 372 -12.32 26.69 -37.17
CA VAL A 372 -11.14 26.91 -36.31
C VAL A 372 -11.31 26.22 -34.96
N ALA A 373 -12.49 26.35 -34.34
CA ALA A 373 -12.78 25.69 -33.06
C ALA A 373 -12.67 24.16 -33.18
N ALA A 374 -13.16 23.57 -34.28
CA ALA A 374 -13.02 22.14 -34.54
C ALA A 374 -11.55 21.70 -34.58
N ILE A 375 -10.72 22.42 -35.34
CA ILE A 375 -9.28 22.13 -35.45
C ILE A 375 -8.59 22.26 -34.08
N LEU A 376 -8.86 23.32 -33.34
CA LEU A 376 -8.28 23.54 -32.01
C LEU A 376 -8.69 22.42 -31.03
N CYS A 377 -9.95 22.00 -31.04
CA CYS A 377 -10.42 20.89 -30.21
C CYS A 377 -9.76 19.56 -30.61
N PHE A 378 -9.60 19.28 -31.91
CA PHE A 378 -8.89 18.08 -32.35
C PHE A 378 -7.42 18.09 -31.91
N VAL A 379 -6.69 19.17 -32.17
CA VAL A 379 -5.28 19.32 -31.77
C VAL A 379 -5.15 19.24 -30.26
N GLY A 380 -6.03 19.94 -29.52
CA GLY A 380 -6.08 19.90 -28.06
C GLY A 380 -6.33 18.49 -27.52
N SER A 381 -7.22 17.71 -28.17
CA SER A 381 -7.45 16.31 -27.79
C SER A 381 -6.22 15.43 -27.99
N LYS A 382 -5.47 15.62 -29.09
CA LYS A 382 -4.25 14.83 -29.35
C LYS A 382 -3.12 15.20 -28.39
N TRP A 383 -2.96 16.49 -28.10
CA TRP A 383 -2.04 16.93 -27.07
C TRP A 383 -2.41 16.34 -25.70
N LEU A 384 -3.70 16.38 -25.35
CA LEU A 384 -4.21 15.85 -24.08
C LEU A 384 -4.02 14.33 -23.96
N SER A 385 -4.28 13.58 -25.04
CA SER A 385 -4.04 12.14 -25.12
C SER A 385 -2.57 11.80 -24.85
N HIS A 386 -1.65 12.52 -25.50
CA HIS A 386 -0.21 12.35 -25.25
C HIS A 386 0.19 12.73 -23.81
N PHE A 387 -0.36 13.83 -23.29
CA PHE A 387 -0.15 14.26 -21.92
C PHE A 387 -0.62 13.20 -20.91
N ILE A 388 -1.82 12.64 -21.10
CA ILE A 388 -2.38 11.58 -20.27
C ILE A 388 -1.48 10.35 -20.32
N TYR A 389 -1.09 9.91 -21.52
CA TYR A 389 -0.24 8.74 -21.68
C TYR A 389 1.11 8.91 -20.95
N LYS A 390 1.80 10.03 -21.19
CA LYS A 390 3.11 10.30 -20.60
C LYS A 390 3.07 10.42 -19.06
N ASN A 391 2.00 11.03 -18.51
CA ASN A 391 1.92 11.35 -17.09
C ASN A 391 1.13 10.33 -16.25
N PHE A 392 0.31 9.47 -16.86
CA PHE A 392 -0.51 8.49 -16.11
C PHE A 392 -0.34 7.04 -16.57
N ARG A 393 0.33 6.76 -17.69
CA ARG A 393 0.54 5.40 -18.20
C ARG A 393 2.02 5.04 -18.19
N TYR A 394 2.81 5.65 -19.06
CA TYR A 394 4.19 5.20 -19.26
C TYR A 394 5.13 6.38 -19.49
N HIS A 395 6.26 6.36 -18.81
CA HIS A 395 7.39 7.23 -19.05
C HIS A 395 8.64 6.36 -19.02
N ASP A 396 9.29 6.20 -20.16
CA ASP A 396 10.55 5.47 -20.17
C ASP A 396 11.65 6.30 -19.52
N TYR A 397 12.46 5.64 -18.70
CA TYR A 397 13.65 6.23 -18.09
C TYR A 397 14.88 5.43 -18.51
N ASN A 398 15.72 6.04 -19.33
CA ASN A 398 16.98 5.44 -19.78
C ASN A 398 18.16 6.17 -19.12
N HIS A 399 18.81 5.50 -18.16
CA HIS A 399 19.99 6.02 -17.46
C HIS A 399 21.18 6.33 -18.37
N ALA A 400 21.27 5.70 -19.55
CA ALA A 400 22.40 5.90 -20.46
C ALA A 400 22.28 7.17 -21.31
N SER A 401 21.09 7.75 -21.38
CA SER A 401 20.78 8.91 -22.25
C SER A 401 20.48 10.20 -21.49
N GLN A 402 20.52 10.18 -20.16
CA GLN A 402 20.42 11.35 -19.31
C GLN A 402 21.81 11.70 -18.80
#